data_AF-A0A1X2EUN1-F1
#
_entry.id   AF-A0A1X2EUN1-F1
#
_cell.length_a   1.000
_cell.length_b   1.000
_cell.length_c   1.000
_cell.angle_alpha   90.00
_cell.angle_beta   90.00
_cell.angle_gamma   90.00
#
_symmetry.space_group_name_H-M   'P 1'
#
loop_
_entity.id
_entity.type
_entity.pdbx_description
1 polymer ?
#
loop_
_entity_poly.entity_id
_entity_poly.type
_entity_poly.pdbx_seq_one_letter_code
_entity_poly.pdbx_strand_id
1 'polypeptide(L)'
;MRIAQRITSDGSAIIPPRIARWLNEQAGMTADRRIKLRDTDPDAYVAFAALHLSALRSDCGTNTTARQQNTTHSDMWMSTKEAAQALNVTDRCVRKWCTTGRLHAEFVGARWLVNPNSIALIA
;
A
#
# COMPACT_ATOMS: atom_id res chain seq x y z
N MET A 1 -18.81 -21.82 -10.52
CA MET A 1 -18.69 -22.15 -9.08
C MET A 1 -17.47 -21.45 -8.48
N ARG A 2 -17.58 -20.91 -7.25
CA ARG A 2 -16.46 -20.19 -6.57
C ARG A 2 -15.26 -21.08 -6.21
N ILE A 3 -15.48 -22.38 -6.01
CA ILE A 3 -14.43 -23.35 -5.63
C ILE A 3 -13.46 -23.61 -6.79
N ALA A 4 -13.99 -23.85 -8.00
CA ALA A 4 -13.19 -24.09 -9.20
C ALA A 4 -12.26 -22.92 -9.56
N GLN A 5 -12.58 -21.69 -9.15
CA GLN A 5 -11.73 -20.51 -9.36
C GLN A 5 -10.45 -20.51 -8.50
N ARG A 6 -10.36 -21.41 -7.51
CA ARG A 6 -9.20 -21.57 -6.63
C ARG A 6 -8.37 -22.81 -6.97
N ILE A 7 -8.69 -23.52 -8.05
CA ILE A 7 -7.96 -24.70 -8.50
C ILE A 7 -7.37 -24.38 -9.87
N THR A 8 -6.06 -24.53 -10.03
CA THR A 8 -5.36 -24.37 -11.32
C THR A 8 -5.56 -25.60 -12.20
N SER A 9 -5.24 -25.50 -13.50
CA SER A 9 -5.46 -26.57 -14.47
C SER A 9 -4.66 -27.86 -14.19
N ASP A 10 -3.61 -27.76 -13.39
CA ASP A 10 -2.78 -28.87 -12.88
C ASP A 10 -3.35 -29.52 -11.61
N GLY A 11 -4.45 -29.00 -11.05
CA GLY A 11 -5.06 -29.47 -9.81
C GLY A 11 -4.54 -28.80 -8.54
N SER A 12 -3.57 -27.88 -8.64
CA SER A 12 -3.04 -27.15 -7.47
C SER A 12 -4.04 -26.14 -6.91
N ALA A 13 -3.98 -25.87 -5.61
CA ALA A 13 -4.88 -24.94 -4.93
C ALA A 13 -4.24 -23.55 -4.74
N ILE A 14 -4.96 -22.51 -5.16
CA ILE A 14 -4.57 -21.10 -4.94
C ILE A 14 -5.08 -20.65 -3.57
N ILE A 15 -4.17 -20.47 -2.62
CA ILE A 15 -4.49 -20.08 -1.24
C ILE A 15 -4.22 -18.58 -1.02
N PRO A 16 -5.24 -17.78 -0.62
CA PRO A 16 -5.04 -16.38 -0.25
C PRO A 16 -4.12 -16.21 0.98
N PRO A 17 -3.35 -15.10 1.09
CA PRO A 17 -2.45 -14.84 2.21
C PRO A 17 -3.07 -15.00 3.61
N ARG A 18 -4.32 -14.55 3.80
CA ARG A 18 -5.06 -14.71 5.06
C ARG A 18 -5.24 -16.18 5.47
N ILE A 19 -5.59 -17.04 4.51
CA ILE A 19 -5.81 -18.46 4.75
C ILE A 19 -4.47 -19.18 4.89
N ALA A 20 -3.45 -18.77 4.12
CA ALA A 20 -2.08 -19.26 4.29
C ALA A 20 -1.55 -18.98 5.70
N ARG A 21 -1.84 -17.80 6.26
CA ARG A 21 -1.50 -17.47 7.66
C ARG A 21 -2.19 -18.40 8.65
N TRP A 22 -3.50 -18.57 8.52
CA TRP A 22 -4.25 -19.48 9.39
C TRP A 22 -3.70 -20.91 9.30
N LEU A 23 -3.44 -21.43 8.11
CA LEU A 23 -2.81 -22.75 7.92
C LEU A 23 -1.40 -22.83 8.52
N ASN A 24 -0.60 -21.79 8.36
CA ASN A 24 0.76 -21.74 8.90
C ASN A 24 0.77 -21.80 10.44
N GLU A 25 -0.17 -21.11 11.08
CA GLU A 25 -0.36 -21.12 12.53
C GLU A 25 -0.86 -22.50 13.02
N GLN A 26 -1.84 -23.10 12.32
CA GLN A 26 -2.37 -24.42 12.68
C GLN A 26 -1.37 -25.56 12.44
N ALA A 27 -0.52 -25.46 11.43
CA ALA A 27 0.47 -26.49 11.13
C ALA A 27 1.62 -26.57 12.15
N GLY A 28 1.74 -25.58 13.06
CA GLY A 28 2.82 -25.53 14.05
C GLY A 28 4.21 -25.55 13.40
N MET A 29 4.34 -24.93 12.23
CA MET A 29 5.52 -25.06 11.39
C MET A 29 6.64 -24.14 11.87
N THR A 30 7.41 -24.60 12.85
CA THR A 30 8.59 -23.89 13.39
C THR A 30 9.75 -23.91 12.40
N ALA A 31 10.71 -23.00 12.60
CA ALA A 31 11.92 -22.93 11.76
C ALA A 31 12.68 -24.26 11.74
N ASP A 32 12.86 -24.89 12.90
CA ASP A 32 13.56 -26.17 13.04
C ASP A 32 12.88 -27.31 12.28
N ARG A 33 11.54 -27.31 12.27
CA ARG A 33 10.76 -28.33 11.55
C ARG A 33 10.91 -28.18 10.04
N ARG A 34 11.01 -26.96 9.52
CA ARG A 34 11.31 -26.70 8.09
C ARG A 34 12.72 -27.15 7.72
N ILE A 35 13.72 -26.92 8.57
CA ILE A 35 15.09 -27.37 8.31
C ILE A 35 15.15 -28.89 8.20
N LYS A 36 14.48 -29.63 9.10
CA LYS A 36 14.41 -31.10 9.01
C LYS A 36 13.69 -31.60 7.77
N LEU A 37 12.66 -30.89 7.32
CA LEU A 37 11.96 -31.23 6.08
C LEU A 37 12.87 -31.08 4.86
N ARG A 38 13.83 -30.16 4.85
CA ARG A 38 14.77 -30.02 3.73
C ARG A 38 15.51 -31.32 3.40
N ASP A 39 15.85 -32.10 4.43
CA ASP A 39 16.60 -33.35 4.28
C ASP A 39 15.68 -34.57 4.12
N THR A 40 14.45 -34.50 4.65
CA THR A 40 13.51 -35.65 4.67
C THR A 40 12.53 -35.63 3.50
N ASP A 41 12.03 -34.45 3.14
CA ASP A 41 11.04 -34.22 2.10
C ASP A 41 11.21 -32.80 1.51
N PRO A 42 12.03 -32.67 0.45
CA PRO A 42 12.31 -31.37 -0.15
C PRO A 42 11.07 -30.72 -0.77
N ASP A 43 10.09 -31.51 -1.24
CA ASP A 43 8.86 -30.98 -1.84
C ASP A 43 7.95 -30.37 -0.77
N ALA A 44 7.79 -31.06 0.37
CA ALA A 44 7.10 -30.51 1.53
C ALA A 44 7.80 -29.24 2.03
N TYR A 45 9.14 -29.24 2.09
CA TYR A 45 9.89 -28.04 2.46
C TYR A 45 9.54 -26.84 1.58
N VAL A 46 9.56 -27.01 0.25
CA VAL A 46 9.22 -25.95 -0.71
C VAL A 46 7.78 -25.47 -0.52
N ALA A 47 6.83 -26.40 -0.37
CA ALA A 47 5.42 -26.07 -0.18
C ALA A 47 5.17 -25.28 1.12
N PHE A 48 5.75 -25.72 2.24
CA PHE A 48 5.61 -25.03 3.52
C PHE A 48 6.38 -23.71 3.58
N ALA A 49 7.52 -23.60 2.90
CA ALA A 49 8.23 -22.35 2.75
C ALA A 49 7.42 -21.33 1.95
N ALA A 50 6.83 -21.76 0.82
CA ALA A 50 5.95 -20.91 0.02
C ALA A 50 4.70 -20.47 0.80
N LEU A 51 4.09 -21.39 1.57
CA LEU A 51 2.95 -21.10 2.43
C LEU A 51 3.31 -20.09 3.53
N HIS A 52 4.49 -20.24 4.15
CA HIS A 52 5.00 -19.29 5.15
C HIS A 52 5.25 -17.90 4.56
N LEU A 53 5.86 -17.82 3.37
CA LEU A 53 6.06 -16.55 2.67
C LEU A 53 4.73 -15.86 2.33
N SER A 54 3.74 -16.62 1.88
CA SER A 54 2.39 -16.11 1.63
C SER A 54 1.72 -15.61 2.92
N ALA A 55 1.87 -16.35 4.03
CA ALA A 55 1.35 -15.95 5.34
C ALA A 55 1.91 -14.59 5.81
N LEU A 56 3.21 -14.34 5.63
CA LEU A 56 3.84 -13.06 5.99
C LEU A 56 3.27 -11.88 5.20
N ARG A 57 2.75 -12.11 3.99
CA ARG A 57 2.09 -11.08 3.19
C ARG A 57 0.68 -10.76 3.67
N SER A 58 0.12 -11.52 4.62
CA SER A 58 -1.21 -11.24 5.18
C SER A 58 -1.27 -9.94 6.00
N ASP A 59 -0.15 -9.49 6.58
CA ASP A 59 -0.07 -8.25 7.39
C ASP A 59 0.38 -7.02 6.59
N CYS A 60 0.82 -7.19 5.34
CA CYS A 60 1.05 -6.06 4.44
C CYS A 60 -0.30 -5.53 3.95
N GLY A 61 -0.94 -4.71 4.78
CA GLY A 61 -2.21 -4.07 4.51
C GLY A 61 -2.19 -3.26 3.21
N THR A 62 -2.79 -3.82 2.18
CA THR A 62 -3.82 -3.11 1.45
C THR A 62 -5.05 -4.00 1.57
N ASN A 63 -5.95 -3.64 2.50
CA ASN A 63 -7.30 -4.17 2.43
C ASN A 63 -7.75 -4.04 0.97
N THR A 64 -8.34 -5.08 0.39
CA THR A 64 -9.12 -4.92 -0.84
C THR A 64 -10.38 -4.13 -0.48
N THR A 65 -10.20 -2.87 -0.10
CA THR A 65 -11.28 -1.91 -0.03
C THR A 65 -11.73 -1.71 -1.47
N ALA A 66 -13.04 -1.84 -1.69
CA ALA A 66 -13.66 -1.40 -2.93
C ALA A 66 -13.11 0.00 -3.28
N ARG A 67 -12.81 0.22 -4.56
CA ARG A 67 -12.39 1.51 -5.11
C ARG A 67 -13.19 2.61 -4.41
N GLN A 68 -12.51 3.41 -3.60
CA GLN A 68 -13.16 4.47 -2.83
C GLN A 68 -13.79 5.42 -3.85
N GLN A 69 -15.13 5.40 -3.94
CA GLN A 69 -15.90 6.28 -4.83
C GLN A 69 -15.97 7.70 -4.26
N ASN A 70 -14.88 8.22 -3.70
CA ASN A 70 -14.73 9.65 -3.49
C ASN A 70 -14.22 10.29 -4.79
N THR A 71 -15.04 10.17 -5.83
CA THR A 71 -15.12 11.14 -6.93
C THR A 71 -16.02 12.29 -6.52
N THR A 72 -15.76 12.86 -5.34
CA THR A 72 -16.32 14.15 -4.95
C THR A 72 -15.12 15.06 -4.85
N HIS A 73 -14.75 15.69 -5.98
CA HIS A 73 -13.81 16.80 -6.07
C HIS A 73 -12.74 16.77 -4.97
N SER A 74 -11.80 15.83 -5.04
CA SER A 74 -10.50 16.08 -4.45
C SER A 74 -9.93 17.24 -5.26
N ASP A 75 -10.27 18.46 -4.83
CA ASP A 75 -9.57 19.67 -5.22
C ASP A 75 -8.10 19.31 -5.13
N MET A 76 -7.46 19.28 -6.29
CA MET A 76 -6.18 18.64 -6.52
C MET A 76 -5.13 19.46 -5.77
N TRP A 77 -4.97 19.19 -4.47
CA TRP A 77 -4.07 19.92 -3.61
C TRP A 77 -2.67 19.86 -4.21
N MET A 78 -2.09 21.02 -4.42
CA MET A 78 -0.84 21.15 -5.14
C MET A 78 0.33 21.21 -4.15
N SER A 79 1.43 20.54 -4.49
CA SER A 79 2.64 20.61 -3.65
C SER A 79 3.27 22.00 -3.71
N THR A 80 4.10 22.34 -2.71
CA THR A 80 4.83 23.62 -2.72
C THR A 80 5.72 23.80 -3.96
N LYS A 81 6.21 22.71 -4.53
CA LYS A 81 7.07 22.72 -5.72
C LYS A 81 6.28 23.05 -6.99
N GLU A 82 5.12 22.45 -7.14
CA GLU A 82 4.23 22.76 -8.27
C GLU A 82 3.65 24.18 -8.13
N ALA A 83 3.33 24.63 -6.92
CA ALA A 83 2.94 26.02 -6.65
C ALA A 83 4.05 27.02 -6.99
N ALA A 84 5.31 26.69 -6.67
CA ALA A 84 6.46 27.52 -7.00
C ALA A 84 6.64 27.65 -8.53
N GLN A 85 6.45 26.55 -9.26
CA GLN A 85 6.47 26.56 -10.72
C GLN A 85 5.34 27.39 -11.32
N ALA A 86 4.11 27.25 -10.81
CA ALA A 86 2.96 27.99 -11.30
C ALA A 86 3.09 29.52 -11.09
N LEU A 87 3.70 29.93 -9.97
CA LEU A 87 3.89 31.34 -9.61
C LEU A 87 5.25 31.91 -10.07
N ASN A 88 6.10 31.09 -10.70
CA ASN A 88 7.48 31.42 -11.04
C ASN A 88 8.29 32.02 -9.86
N VAL A 89 8.14 31.43 -8.68
CA VAL A 89 8.84 31.80 -7.45
C VAL A 89 9.59 30.61 -6.87
N THR A 90 10.38 30.85 -5.81
CA THR A 90 11.06 29.74 -5.11
C THR A 90 10.14 29.05 -4.10
N ASP A 91 10.38 27.77 -3.83
CA ASP A 91 9.70 27.00 -2.78
C ASP A 91 9.71 27.70 -1.41
N ARG A 92 10.79 28.46 -1.11
CA ARG A 92 10.92 29.22 0.13
C ARG A 92 9.89 30.35 0.22
N CYS A 93 9.61 31.04 -0.89
CA CYS A 93 8.56 32.05 -0.96
C CYS A 93 7.17 31.42 -0.75
N VAL A 94 6.90 30.28 -1.40
CA VAL A 94 5.61 29.57 -1.24
C VAL A 94 5.39 29.14 0.20
N ARG A 95 6.39 28.52 0.85
CA ARG A 95 6.30 28.13 2.27
C ARG A 95 6.06 29.33 3.17
N LYS A 96 6.73 30.46 2.92
CA LYS A 96 6.49 31.71 3.65
C LYS A 96 5.04 32.17 3.48
N TRP A 97 4.51 32.16 2.26
CA TRP A 97 3.12 32.55 1.98
C TRP A 97 2.07 31.62 2.58
N CYS A 98 2.36 30.32 2.67
CA CYS A 98 1.53 29.38 3.44
C CYS A 98 1.53 29.75 4.93
N THR A 99 2.71 30.00 5.52
CA THR A 99 2.80 30.37 6.95
C THR A 99 2.16 31.72 7.28
N THR A 100 2.19 32.68 6.34
CA THR A 100 1.59 34.01 6.55
C THR A 100 0.12 34.07 6.11
N GLY A 101 -0.49 32.96 5.68
CA GLY A 101 -1.89 32.90 5.23
C GLY A 101 -2.18 33.63 3.91
N ARG A 102 -1.15 33.97 3.13
CA ARG A 102 -1.31 34.60 1.81
C ARG A 102 -1.75 33.59 0.75
N LEU A 103 -1.37 32.33 0.91
CA LEU A 103 -1.86 31.21 0.13
C LEU A 103 -2.73 30.32 1.04
N HIS A 104 -3.86 29.86 0.51
CA HIS A 104 -4.69 28.91 1.24
C HIS A 104 -4.04 27.53 1.15
N ALA A 105 -3.51 27.06 2.28
CA ALA A 105 -2.76 25.81 2.35
C ALA A 105 -2.98 25.09 3.68
N GLU A 106 -2.89 23.76 3.65
CA GLU A 106 -2.98 22.89 4.81
C GLU A 106 -1.63 22.19 5.06
N PHE A 107 -1.26 21.99 6.32
CA PHE A 107 -0.05 21.27 6.69
C PHE A 107 -0.38 19.84 7.12
N VAL A 108 -0.07 18.86 6.25
CA VAL A 108 -0.40 17.44 6.44
C VAL A 108 0.86 16.60 6.32
N GLY A 109 1.14 15.77 7.34
CA GLY A 109 2.24 14.79 7.28
C GLY A 109 3.61 15.39 6.95
N ALA A 110 3.93 16.55 7.53
CA ALA A 110 5.15 17.33 7.30
C ALA A 110 5.27 18.00 5.91
N ARG A 111 4.17 18.14 5.17
CA ARG A 111 4.13 18.80 3.85
C ARG A 111 3.03 19.85 3.80
N TRP A 112 3.29 20.92 3.06
CA TRP A 112 2.28 21.93 2.73
C TRP A 112 1.53 21.51 1.45
N LEU A 113 0.21 21.50 1.55
CA LEU A 113 -0.74 21.25 0.47
C LEU A 113 -1.43 22.56 0.15
N VAL A 114 -1.20 23.10 -1.05
CA VAL A 114 -1.71 24.42 -1.47
C VAL A 114 -2.96 24.24 -2.33
N ASN A 115 -4.00 25.02 -2.05
CA ASN A 115 -5.21 25.01 -2.86
C ASN A 115 -4.95 25.73 -4.20
N PRO A 116 -5.13 25.08 -5.36
CA PRO A 116 -4.89 25.69 -6.68
C PRO A 116 -5.66 27.00 -6.90
N ASN A 117 -6.88 27.11 -6.36
CA ASN A 117 -7.71 28.31 -6.50
C ASN A 117 -7.05 29.54 -5.85
N SER A 118 -6.23 29.35 -4.81
CA SER A 118 -5.52 30.44 -4.15
C SER A 118 -4.37 31.01 -4.98
N ILE A 119 -3.86 30.25 -5.94
CA ILE A 119 -2.78 30.67 -6.84
C ILE A 119 -3.34 31.49 -7.99
N ALA A 120 -4.48 31.09 -8.54
CA ALA A 120 -5.19 31.84 -9.58
C ALA A 120 -5.63 33.24 -9.11
N LEU A 121 -5.76 33.47 -7.81
CA LEU A 121 -6.10 34.77 -7.24
C LEU A 121 -4.89 35.71 -7.07
N ILE A 122 -3.66 35.22 -7.22
CA ILE A 122 -2.42 35.97 -6.98
C ILE A 122 -1.60 36.19 -8.26
N ALA A 123 -1.80 35.33 -9.27
CA ALA A 123 -1.22 35.47 -10.61
C ALA A 123 -1.92 36.55 -11.44
#